data_AF-A0A9P6TSV4-F1
#
_entry.id   AF-A0A9P6TSV4-F1
#
_cell.length_a   1.000
_cell.length_b   1.000
_cell.length_c   1.000
_cell.angle_alpha   90.00
_cell.angle_beta   90.00
_cell.angle_gamma   90.00
#
_symmetry.space_group_name_H-M   'P 1'
#
loop_
_entity.id
_entity.type
_entity.pdbx_description
1 polymer ?
#
loop_
_entity_poly.entity_id
_entity_poly.type
_entity_poly.pdbx_seq_one_letter_code
_entity_poly.pdbx_strand_id
1 'polypeptide(L)' 'MAADTLTLFCLVDGESTSNAFAVEIESTKTISGLKDLIKAKKTPKFDDIAANELTLWQATIPEEEEGIITLD' A
#
# COMPACT_ATOMS: atom_id res chain seq x y z
N MET A 1 11.94 -2.11 24.54
CA MET A 1 11.33 -2.91 23.45
C MET A 1 11.76 -2.22 22.16
N ALA A 2 12.57 -2.86 21.32
CA ALA A 2 12.89 -2.29 20.02
C ALA A 2 11.65 -2.43 19.12
N ALA A 3 11.28 -1.37 18.39
CA ALA A 3 10.21 -1.42 17.42
C ALA A 3 10.75 -2.01 16.12
N ASP A 4 10.10 -3.07 15.62
CA ASP A 4 10.43 -3.63 14.31
C ASP A 4 9.88 -2.72 13.22
N THR A 5 10.59 -2.56 12.12
CA THR A 5 10.14 -1.76 10.98
C THR A 5 9.52 -2.69 9.93
N LEU A 6 8.27 -2.41 9.58
CA LEU A 6 7.51 -3.15 8.58
C LEU A 6 7.58 -2.42 7.24
N THR A 7 7.70 -3.20 6.17
CA THR A 7 7.49 -2.72 4.80
C THR A 7 6.11 -3.17 4.34
N LEU A 8 5.22 -2.20 4.12
CA LEU A 8 3.87 -2.44 3.61
C LEU A 8 3.81 -2.04 2.14
N PHE A 9 3.30 -2.92 1.29
CA PHE A 9 3.01 -2.60 -0.10
C PHE A 9 1.56 -2.10 -0.21
N CYS A 10 1.40 -0.86 -0.68
CA CYS A 10 0.12 -0.22 -0.85
C CYS A 10 -0.24 -0.15 -2.33
N LEU A 11 -1.48 -0.52 -2.65
CA LEU A 11 -2.07 -0.39 -3.98
C LEU A 11 -3.26 0.56 -3.88
N VAL A 12 -3.35 1.50 -4.82
CA VAL A 12 -4.53 2.37 -4.95
C VAL A 12 -5.61 1.58 -5.68
N ASP A 13 -6.83 1.58 -5.16
CA ASP A 13 -7.95 0.92 -5.81
C ASP A 13 -8.10 1.35 -7.28
N GLY A 14 -8.32 0.37 -8.16
CA GLY A 14 -8.39 0.58 -9.60
C GLY A 14 -7.06 0.77 -10.32
N GLU A 15 -5.91 0.86 -9.64
CA GLU A 15 -4.59 0.82 -10.30
C GLU A 15 -4.10 -0.63 -10.52
N SER A 16 -3.26 -0.83 -11.53
CA SER A 16 -2.54 -2.11 -11.73
C SER A 16 -1.63 -2.43 -10.56
N THR A 17 -1.45 -3.72 -10.23
CA THR A 17 -0.53 -4.21 -9.20
C THR A 17 0.90 -3.74 -9.40
N SER A 18 1.33 -3.49 -10.64
CA SER A 18 2.65 -2.91 -10.96
C SER A 18 2.84 -1.48 -10.44
N ASN A 19 1.76 -0.77 -10.09
CA ASN A 19 1.79 0.57 -9.50
C ASN A 19 1.80 0.55 -7.95
N ALA A 20 1.86 -0.64 -7.34
CA ALA A 20 2.01 -0.76 -5.90
C ALA A 20 3.30 -0.08 -5.44
N PHE A 21 3.26 0.49 -4.23
CA PHE A 21 4.38 1.24 -3.68
C PHE A 21 4.62 0.87 -2.22
N ALA A 22 5.89 0.85 -1.82
CA ALA A 22 6.28 0.52 -0.46
C ALA A 22 6.19 1.73 0.48
N VAL A 23 5.67 1.48 1.68
CA VAL A 23 5.69 2.39 2.83
C VAL A 23 6.36 1.67 3.99
N GLU A 24 7.37 2.31 4.59
CA GLU A 24 8.05 1.82 5.77
C GLU A 24 7.42 2.43 7.02
N ILE A 25 7.11 1.61 8.02
CA ILE A 25 6.49 2.06 9.25
C ILE A 25 6.94 1.21 10.44
N GLU A 26 7.23 1.84 11.58
CA GLU A 26 7.47 1.09 12.81
C GLU A 26 6.18 0.35 13.24
N SER A 27 6.29 -0.92 13.58
CA SER A 27 5.22 -1.81 14.06
C SER A 27 4.43 -1.28 15.26
N THR A 28 4.97 -0.29 15.98
CA THR A 28 4.33 0.37 17.13
C THR A 28 3.49 1.58 16.75
N LYS A 29 3.53 2.02 15.49
CA LYS A 29 2.77 3.19 15.01
C LYS A 29 1.31 2.83 14.75
N THR A 30 0.49 3.87 14.78
CA THR A 30 -0.94 3.77 14.57
C THR A 30 -1.30 3.75 13.08
N ILE A 31 -2.52 3.32 12.79
CA ILE A 31 -3.12 3.42 11.45
C ILE A 31 -3.19 4.88 10.96
N SER A 32 -3.37 5.86 11.85
CA SER A 32 -3.34 7.27 11.46
C SER A 32 -1.96 7.66 10.92
N GLY A 33 -0.88 7.25 11.59
CA GLY A 33 0.48 7.49 11.12
C GLY A 33 0.75 6.78 9.78
N LEU A 34 0.21 5.58 9.58
CA LEU A 34 0.27 4.90 8.28
C LEU A 34 -0.42 5.72 7.18
N LYS A 35 -1.60 6.26 7.44
CA LYS A 35 -2.33 7.10 6.48
C LYS A 35 -1.56 8.38 6.12
N ASP A 36 -0.90 9.01 7.10
CA ASP A 36 -0.04 10.18 6.85
C ASP A 36 1.14 9.84 5.93
N LEU A 37 1.80 8.71 6.18
CA LEU A 37 2.90 8.22 5.34
C LEU A 37 2.46 7.90 3.91
N ILE A 38 1.30 7.24 3.75
CA ILE A 38 0.71 6.94 2.44
C ILE A 38 0.39 8.22 1.67
N LYS A 39 -0.25 9.20 2.33
CA LYS A 39 -0.56 10.52 1.72
C LYS A 39 0.72 11.18 1.23
N ALA A 40 1.74 11.30 2.10
CA ALA A 40 3.00 11.93 1.76
C ALA A 40 3.70 11.27 0.56
N LYS A 41 3.70 9.92 0.51
CA LYS A 41 4.33 9.14 -0.56
C LYS A 41 3.70 9.36 -1.94
N LYS A 42 2.41 9.70 -2.00
CA LYS A 42 1.65 9.91 -3.24
C LYS A 42 1.45 11.37 -3.61
N THR A 43 2.10 12.31 -2.94
CA THR A 43 2.15 13.73 -3.36
C THR A 43 2.53 13.85 -4.85
N PRO A 44 1.80 14.63 -5.67
CA PRO A 44 0.67 15.50 -5.31
C PRO A 44 -0.71 14.81 -5.42
N LYS A 45 -0.78 13.54 -5.85
CA LYS A 45 -2.03 12.82 -6.16
C LYS A 45 -3.05 12.83 -5.01
N PHE A 46 -2.58 12.87 -3.75
CA PHE A 46 -3.44 12.85 -2.55
C PHE A 46 -3.42 14.17 -1.76
N ASP A 47 -2.93 15.27 -2.32
CA ASP A 47 -2.80 16.53 -1.58
C ASP A 47 -4.16 17.07 -1.12
N ASP A 48 -5.17 16.96 -2.00
CA ASP A 48 -6.54 17.41 -1.78
C ASP A 48 -7.38 16.50 -0.87
N ILE A 49 -6.86 15.33 -0.47
CA ILE A 49 -7.57 14.35 0.38
C ILE A 49 -6.95 14.39 1.77
N ALA A 50 -7.72 14.62 2.84
CA ALA A 50 -7.14 14.58 4.18
C ALA A 50 -6.71 13.15 4.52
N ALA A 51 -5.58 12.97 5.22
CA ALA A 51 -5.04 11.63 5.48
C ALA A 51 -6.04 10.72 6.20
N ASN A 52 -6.84 11.27 7.12
CA ASN A 52 -7.87 10.53 7.84
C ASN A 52 -9.01 10.02 6.95
N GLU A 53 -9.25 10.65 5.80
CA GLU A 53 -10.28 10.26 4.81
C GLU A 53 -9.84 9.08 3.92
N LEU A 54 -8.54 8.73 3.91
CA LEU A 54 -8.07 7.53 3.22
C LEU A 54 -8.71 6.29 3.85
N THR A 55 -9.43 5.51 3.05
CA THR A 55 -9.89 4.18 3.45
C THR A 55 -8.80 3.17 3.15
N LEU A 56 -8.40 2.39 4.15
CA LEU A 56 -7.41 1.33 4.00
C LEU A 56 -8.10 -0.02 4.17
N TRP A 57 -7.82 -0.96 3.28
CA TRP A 57 -8.22 -2.37 3.40
C TRP A 57 -6.97 -3.24 3.38
N GLN A 58 -7.00 -4.33 4.14
CA GLN A 58 -6.03 -5.40 3.96
C GLN A 58 -6.45 -6.22 2.75
N ALA A 59 -5.66 -6.17 1.68
CA ALA A 59 -5.90 -6.97 0.49
C ALA A 59 -5.03 -8.24 0.53
N THR A 60 -5.64 -9.39 0.25
CA THR A 60 -4.90 -10.58 -0.20
C THR A 60 -4.92 -10.54 -1.71
N ILE A 61 -3.85 -10.06 -2.32
CA ILE A 61 -3.71 -10.05 -3.79
C ILE A 61 -3.20 -11.44 -4.17
N PRO A 62 -3.97 -12.26 -4.90
CA PRO A 62 -3.44 -13.51 -5.42
C PRO A 62 -2.28 -13.17 -6.35
N GLU A 63 -1.15 -13.84 -6.16
CA GLU A 63 -0.09 -13.87 -7.16
C GLU A 63 -0.73 -14.38 -8.45
N GLU A 64 -0.81 -13.52 -9.46
CA GLU A 64 -1.22 -13.95 -10.80
C GLU A 64 -0.17 -14.95 -11.25
N GLU A 65 -0.42 -16.23 -11.06
CA GLU A 65 0.28 -17.29 -11.78
C GLU A 65 -0.06 -17.00 -13.24
N GLU A 66 0.86 -16.33 -13.95
CA GLU A 66 0.75 -16.12 -15.40
C GLU A 66 0.36 -17.47 -16.00
N GLY A 67 -0.85 -17.53 -16.54
CA GLY A 67 -1.31 -18.67 -17.31
C GLY A 67 -0.40 -18.81 -18.52
N ILE A 68 0.72 -19.52 -18.37
CA ILE A 68 1.38 -20.17 -19.49
C ILE A 68 0.44 -21.32 -19.89
N ILE A 69 -0.57 -20.98 -20.68
CA ILE A 69 -1.17 -21.94 -21.60
C ILE A 69 -0.15 -22.10 -22.72
N THR A 70 0.81 -23.01 -22.55
CA THR A 70 1.50 -23.58 -23.72
C THR A 70 0.46 -24.42 -24.44
N LEU A 71 0.01 -23.93 -25.60
CA LEU A 71 -0.72 -24.73 -26.57
C LEU A 71 0.29 -25.36 -27.54
N ASP A 72 0.98 -26.41 -27.07
CA ASP A 72 1.59 -27.43 -27.93
C ASP A 72 1.62 -28.79 -27.21
#